data_AF-K1WS81-F1
#
_entry.id   AF-K1WS81-F1
#
_cell.length_a   1.000
_cell.length_b   1.000
_cell.length_c   1.000
_cell.angle_alpha   90.00
_cell.angle_beta   90.00
_cell.angle_gamma   90.00
#
_symmetry.space_group_name_H-M   'P 1'
#
loop_
_entity.id
_entity.type
_entity.pdbx_description
1 polymer ?
#
loop_
_entity_poly.entity_id
_entity_poly.type
_entity_poly.pdbx_seq_one_letter_code
_entity_poly.pdbx_strand_id
1 'polypeptide(L)'
;MNFYDQNFLLLVTGCGALSWRQCHSKEQSPEEKALNQPPVTPRAQAEARQFTRLFLIVYCLVMGSDWLQGPYVYSLYKDQFGLRETIVAALFTTGFLSGGISGYFVGQFADRYGRKVACLVFCITYSIACFSTLIPSVPVLFYGRVFGGLSTSLMYSAFESWMVTEYHKRQTERTGSSLSGMYGIMTTLNSIVAILSGVFSEWLVNVTNTKRAPFMASAVLLIVAFWIILLCWKENYGDSHNTSETSTVVHKDALKTFFTDKRILTLGLASCFFEGSMYLFVFFWTPALKAAQTLAGSPALPLGMIFACFMGSVMLGSLAFNLLVTKYKLISHSRLLTIIFATASSSLLIPVIVQNEALTFWSFCVFEACVGMYWPSVGYLKGRFIDDGIRARIYGMLRIPLNIFVVVALSLIKEGTDYRNLVFMTCSGLLVLTSGIFQYCVSD
;
A
#
# COMPACT_ATOMS: atom_id res chain seq x y z
N MET A 1 3.10 -8.09 29.69
CA MET A 1 3.16 -7.61 28.30
C MET A 1 4.13 -8.48 27.56
N ASN A 2 3.72 -9.05 26.44
CA ASN A 2 4.58 -9.86 25.60
C ASN A 2 5.61 -8.96 24.89
N PHE A 3 6.71 -9.55 24.40
CA PHE A 3 7.76 -8.85 23.65
C PHE A 3 7.19 -7.93 22.57
N TYR A 4 6.22 -8.42 21.80
CA TYR A 4 5.57 -7.65 20.74
C TYR A 4 4.75 -6.46 21.26
N ASP A 5 4.08 -6.58 22.40
CA ASP A 5 3.28 -5.47 22.97
C ASP A 5 4.18 -4.32 23.42
N GLN A 6 5.35 -4.62 23.98
CA GLN A 6 6.33 -3.62 24.41
C GLN A 6 6.89 -2.86 23.20
N ASN A 7 7.30 -3.59 22.16
CA ASN A 7 7.81 -2.99 20.93
C ASN A 7 6.72 -2.18 20.19
N PHE A 8 5.47 -2.65 20.23
CA PHE A 8 4.33 -1.92 19.68
C PHE A 8 4.14 -0.57 20.37
N LEU A 9 4.12 -0.53 21.71
CA LEU A 9 4.01 0.73 22.44
C LEU A 9 5.17 1.68 22.14
N LEU A 10 6.39 1.17 22.02
CA LEU A 10 7.56 1.97 21.65
C LEU A 10 7.41 2.59 20.25
N LEU A 11 6.94 1.84 19.26
CA LEU A 11 6.74 2.34 17.90
C LEU A 11 5.60 3.35 17.82
N VAL A 12 4.47 3.08 18.49
CA VAL A 12 3.31 3.98 18.51
C VAL A 12 3.63 5.29 19.24
N THR A 13 4.34 5.22 20.37
CA THR A 13 4.78 6.43 21.08
C THR A 13 5.77 7.24 20.25
N GLY A 14 6.70 6.58 19.54
CA GLY A 14 7.60 7.24 18.58
C GLY A 14 6.85 7.94 17.44
N CYS A 15 5.87 7.27 16.83
CA CYS A 15 5.02 7.85 15.81
C CYS A 15 4.23 9.06 16.36
N GLY A 16 3.59 8.90 17.52
CA GLY A 16 2.83 9.96 18.17
C GLY A 16 3.68 11.20 18.48
N ALA A 17 4.89 11.01 19.01
CA ALA A 17 5.81 12.10 19.30
C ALA A 17 6.24 12.87 18.04
N LEU A 18 6.55 12.16 16.94
CA LEU A 18 6.94 12.79 15.68
C LEU A 18 5.76 13.47 14.98
N SER A 19 4.58 12.85 14.97
CA SER A 19 3.35 13.46 14.45
C SER A 19 2.99 14.72 15.22
N TRP A 20 3.07 14.69 16.55
CA TRP A 20 2.84 15.86 17.40
C TRP A 20 3.82 17.00 17.08
N ARG A 21 5.12 16.68 16.97
CA ARG A 21 6.14 17.67 16.55
C ARG A 21 5.87 18.26 15.16
N GLN A 22 5.42 17.46 14.19
CA GLN A 22 5.09 17.96 12.85
C GLN A 22 3.84 18.84 12.85
N CYS A 23 2.82 18.49 13.64
CA CYS A 23 1.59 19.27 13.75
C CYS A 23 1.86 20.63 14.40
N HIS A 24 2.55 20.64 15.53
CA HIS A 24 2.93 21.87 16.23
C HIS A 24 3.87 22.77 15.40
N SER A 25 4.69 22.18 14.53
CA SER A 25 5.54 22.96 13.61
C SER A 25 4.76 23.55 12.43
N LYS A 26 3.60 22.99 12.07
CA LYS A 26 2.73 23.49 10.99
C LYS A 26 1.86 24.65 11.47
N GLU A 27 1.43 24.62 12.73
CA GLU A 27 0.66 25.70 13.38
C GLU A 27 1.44 27.02 13.55
N GLN A 28 2.76 27.02 13.37
CA GLN A 28 3.57 28.24 13.36
C GLN A 28 3.64 28.92 11.97
N SER A 29 3.12 28.30 10.91
CA SER A 29 3.10 28.82 9.54
C SER A 29 1.73 29.27 8.94
N PRO A 30 0.57 29.34 9.66
CA PRO A 30 -0.72 29.62 9.03
C PRO A 30 -1.15 31.10 9.00
N GLU A 31 -0.33 32.07 9.44
CA GLU A 31 -0.77 33.49 9.49
C GLU A 31 -0.88 34.18 8.12
N GLU A 32 -0.32 33.62 7.03
CA GLU A 32 -0.17 34.36 5.77
C GLU A 32 -1.22 34.04 4.68
N LYS A 33 -2.06 33.01 4.84
CA LYS A 33 -3.00 32.57 3.79
C LYS A 33 -4.46 33.02 3.96
N ALA A 34 -4.82 33.61 5.09
CA ALA A 34 -6.20 33.98 5.38
C ALA A 34 -6.67 35.30 4.71
N LEU A 35 -5.75 36.14 4.20
CA LEU A 35 -6.09 37.50 3.78
C LEU A 35 -6.66 37.66 2.36
N ASN A 36 -6.56 36.65 1.48
CA ASN A 36 -6.84 36.82 0.03
C ASN A 36 -7.91 35.88 -0.55
N GLN A 37 -8.70 35.19 0.27
CA GLN A 37 -9.79 34.34 -0.24
C GLN A 37 -11.12 35.10 -0.26
N PRO A 38 -11.89 35.03 -1.37
CA PRO A 38 -13.21 35.66 -1.43
C PRO A 38 -14.11 35.10 -0.33
N PRO A 39 -15.07 35.88 0.19
CA PRO A 39 -15.95 35.45 1.27
C PRO A 39 -16.75 34.23 0.83
N VAL A 40 -16.44 33.07 1.42
CA VAL A 40 -17.14 31.82 1.20
C VAL A 40 -18.39 31.81 2.06
N THR A 41 -19.53 31.44 1.48
CA THR A 41 -20.76 31.32 2.27
C THR A 41 -20.61 30.21 3.34
N PRO A 42 -21.09 30.42 4.58
CA PRO A 42 -21.04 29.39 5.63
C PRO A 42 -21.67 28.06 5.22
N ARG A 43 -22.67 28.12 4.33
CA ARG A 43 -23.33 26.95 3.75
C ARG A 43 -22.39 26.12 2.86
N ALA A 44 -21.61 26.75 1.98
CA ALA A 44 -20.64 26.05 1.14
C ALA A 44 -19.53 25.39 1.98
N GLN A 45 -19.08 26.05 3.06
CA GLN A 45 -18.15 25.45 4.02
C GLN A 45 -18.72 24.23 4.74
N ALA A 46 -19.99 24.28 5.15
CA ALA A 46 -20.66 23.16 5.79
C ALA A 46 -20.82 21.96 4.83
N GLU A 47 -21.24 22.22 3.58
CA GLU A 47 -21.40 21.17 2.55
C GLU A 47 -20.07 20.51 2.17
N ALA A 48 -18.98 21.29 2.09
CA ALA A 48 -17.63 20.77 1.85
C ALA A 48 -17.13 19.90 3.02
N ARG A 49 -17.30 20.35 4.27
CA ARG A 49 -16.93 19.57 5.45
C ARG A 49 -17.73 18.27 5.56
N GLN A 50 -19.02 18.32 5.26
CA GLN A 50 -19.88 17.14 5.25
C GLN A 50 -19.40 16.13 4.20
N PHE A 51 -19.07 16.60 2.99
CA PHE A 51 -18.49 15.77 1.94
C PHE A 51 -17.18 15.11 2.37
N THR A 52 -16.22 15.91 2.86
CA THR A 52 -14.93 15.40 3.32
C THR A 52 -15.12 14.34 4.40
N ARG A 53 -15.94 14.63 5.42
CA ARG A 53 -16.21 13.67 6.49
C ARG A 53 -16.84 12.38 5.97
N LEU A 54 -17.84 12.47 5.10
CA LEU A 54 -18.52 11.30 4.54
C LEU A 54 -17.55 10.44 3.71
N PHE A 55 -16.74 11.06 2.86
CA PHE A 55 -15.75 10.35 2.06
C PHE A 55 -14.69 9.68 2.94
N LEU A 56 -14.16 10.39 3.95
CA LEU A 56 -13.15 9.85 4.84
C LEU A 56 -13.68 8.67 5.68
N ILE A 57 -14.95 8.71 6.11
CA ILE A 57 -15.58 7.56 6.79
C ILE A 57 -15.59 6.33 5.87
N VAL A 58 -16.05 6.49 4.62
CA VAL A 58 -16.07 5.40 3.64
C VAL A 58 -14.65 4.90 3.37
N TYR A 59 -13.69 5.81 3.17
CA TYR A 59 -12.28 5.49 2.93
C TYR A 59 -11.68 4.67 4.08
N CYS A 60 -11.93 5.06 5.34
CA CYS A 60 -11.46 4.32 6.51
C CYS A 60 -12.08 2.91 6.61
N LEU A 61 -13.39 2.76 6.29
CA LEU A 61 -14.05 1.45 6.28
C LEU A 61 -13.45 0.52 5.21
N VAL A 62 -13.26 1.06 4.01
CA VAL A 62 -12.71 0.34 2.87
C VAL A 62 -11.27 -0.07 3.12
N MET A 63 -10.40 0.85 3.53
CA MET A 63 -9.01 0.54 3.86
C MET A 63 -8.91 -0.41 5.06
N GLY A 64 -9.76 -0.22 6.08
CA GLY A 64 -9.82 -1.12 7.23
C GLY A 64 -10.18 -2.55 6.84
N SER A 65 -11.08 -2.73 5.88
CA SER A 65 -11.45 -4.07 5.39
C SER A 65 -10.27 -4.82 4.74
N ASP A 66 -9.35 -4.10 4.10
CA ASP A 66 -8.15 -4.69 3.49
C ASP A 66 -7.10 -5.01 4.54
N TRP A 67 -6.80 -4.04 5.40
CA TRP A 67 -5.77 -4.18 6.43
C TRP A 67 -6.10 -5.22 7.50
N LEU A 68 -7.37 -5.47 7.79
CA LEU A 68 -7.78 -6.52 8.72
C LEU A 68 -7.38 -7.93 8.25
N GLN A 69 -7.35 -8.17 6.94
CA GLN A 69 -7.03 -9.49 6.38
C GLN A 69 -5.52 -9.71 6.34
N GLY A 70 -4.75 -8.65 6.05
CA GLY A 70 -3.30 -8.65 5.82
C GLY A 70 -2.48 -9.61 6.70
N PRO A 71 -2.57 -9.54 8.04
CA PRO A 71 -1.76 -10.38 8.93
C PRO A 71 -2.05 -11.88 8.81
N TYR A 72 -3.29 -12.24 8.44
CA TYR A 72 -3.79 -13.61 8.57
C TYR A 72 -3.87 -14.36 7.24
N VAL A 73 -3.74 -13.67 6.10
CA VAL A 73 -3.84 -14.24 4.74
C VAL A 73 -3.02 -15.52 4.56
N TYR A 74 -1.72 -15.47 4.84
CA TYR A 74 -0.84 -16.63 4.70
C TYR A 74 -1.21 -17.73 5.70
N SER A 75 -1.37 -17.35 6.97
CA SER A 75 -1.64 -18.27 8.09
C SER A 75 -2.98 -19.01 7.97
N LEU A 76 -3.99 -18.37 7.37
CA LEU A 76 -5.29 -18.97 7.12
C LEU A 76 -5.16 -20.14 6.13
N TYR A 77 -4.45 -19.92 5.02
CA TYR A 77 -4.31 -20.94 3.99
C TYR A 77 -3.33 -22.05 4.37
N LYS A 78 -2.18 -21.70 4.96
CA LYS A 78 -1.17 -22.68 5.34
C LYS A 78 -1.55 -23.44 6.62
N ASP A 79 -1.87 -22.73 7.70
CA ASP A 79 -2.05 -23.37 9.00
C ASP A 79 -3.46 -23.86 9.24
N GLN A 80 -4.49 -23.06 8.88
CA GLN A 80 -5.88 -23.42 9.20
C GLN A 80 -6.49 -24.34 8.15
N PHE A 81 -6.16 -24.17 6.87
CA PHE A 81 -6.61 -25.07 5.79
C PHE A 81 -5.63 -26.19 5.47
N GLY A 82 -4.41 -26.15 6.01
CA GLY A 82 -3.40 -27.20 5.76
C GLY A 82 -2.91 -27.27 4.32
N LEU A 83 -3.00 -26.18 3.55
CA LEU A 83 -2.59 -26.18 2.15
C LEU A 83 -1.06 -26.24 2.01
N ARG A 84 -0.58 -26.86 0.93
CA ARG A 84 0.85 -26.83 0.55
C ARG A 84 1.28 -25.40 0.22
N GLU A 85 2.51 -25.03 0.55
CA GLU A 85 2.97 -23.64 0.34
C GLU A 85 2.97 -23.25 -1.14
N THR A 86 3.16 -24.22 -2.03
CA THR A 86 3.05 -24.04 -3.49
C THR A 86 1.65 -23.59 -3.92
N ILE A 87 0.60 -24.13 -3.28
CA ILE A 87 -0.79 -23.72 -3.54
C ILE A 87 -1.04 -22.34 -2.92
N VAL A 88 -0.52 -22.08 -1.72
CA VAL A 88 -0.63 -20.74 -1.08
C VAL A 88 0.02 -19.68 -1.96
N ALA A 89 1.23 -19.93 -2.47
CA ALA A 89 1.91 -19.03 -3.39
C ALA A 89 1.11 -18.84 -4.68
N ALA A 90 0.58 -19.91 -5.28
CA ALA A 90 -0.30 -19.79 -6.45
C ALA A 90 -1.53 -18.91 -6.18
N LEU A 91 -2.16 -19.03 -5.00
CA LEU A 91 -3.28 -18.17 -4.60
C LEU A 91 -2.88 -16.69 -4.46
N PHE A 92 -1.71 -16.40 -3.91
CA PHE A 92 -1.17 -15.04 -3.86
C PHE A 92 -0.87 -14.50 -5.27
N THR A 93 -0.21 -15.30 -6.11
CA THR A 93 0.09 -14.97 -7.51
C THR A 93 -1.19 -14.68 -8.30
N THR A 94 -2.25 -15.47 -8.13
CA THR A 94 -3.54 -15.22 -8.78
C THR A 94 -4.14 -13.88 -8.37
N GLY A 95 -4.08 -13.54 -7.08
CA GLY A 95 -4.55 -12.24 -6.59
C GLY A 95 -3.76 -11.07 -7.19
N PHE A 96 -2.42 -11.15 -7.15
CA PHE A 96 -1.55 -10.13 -7.75
C PHE A 96 -1.74 -9.99 -9.26
N LEU A 97 -1.83 -11.10 -9.99
CA LEU A 97 -2.00 -11.09 -11.44
C LEU A 97 -3.37 -10.53 -11.82
N SER A 98 -4.43 -10.94 -11.12
CA SER A 98 -5.78 -10.41 -11.34
C SER A 98 -5.86 -8.91 -11.04
N GLY A 99 -5.22 -8.44 -9.97
CA GLY A 99 -5.08 -7.00 -9.68
C GLY A 99 -4.31 -6.27 -10.79
N GLY A 100 -3.16 -6.79 -11.19
CA GLY A 100 -2.35 -6.20 -12.27
C GLY A 100 -3.13 -6.06 -13.58
N ILE A 101 -3.85 -7.12 -14.01
CA ILE A 101 -4.64 -7.11 -15.24
C ILE A 101 -5.84 -6.19 -15.11
N SER A 102 -6.62 -6.30 -14.04
CA SER A 102 -7.82 -5.49 -13.83
C SER A 102 -7.52 -3.99 -13.73
N GLY A 103 -6.35 -3.62 -13.17
CA GLY A 103 -5.92 -2.22 -13.06
C GLY A 103 -5.90 -1.45 -14.38
N TYR A 104 -5.65 -2.13 -15.52
CA TYR A 104 -5.69 -1.50 -16.85
C TYR A 104 -7.11 -1.15 -17.31
N PHE A 105 -8.11 -1.93 -16.88
CA PHE A 105 -9.50 -1.79 -17.33
C PHE A 105 -10.37 -1.00 -16.36
N VAL A 106 -10.02 -1.00 -15.07
CA VAL A 106 -10.82 -0.37 -14.00
C VAL A 106 -11.06 1.12 -14.23
N GLY A 107 -10.07 1.87 -14.72
CA GLY A 107 -10.24 3.30 -15.01
C GLY A 107 -11.30 3.56 -16.08
N GLN A 108 -11.19 2.86 -17.21
CA GLN A 108 -12.18 2.96 -18.31
C GLN A 108 -13.58 2.49 -17.87
N PHE A 109 -13.64 1.45 -17.04
CA PHE A 109 -14.89 0.96 -16.47
C PHE A 109 -15.56 2.01 -15.58
N ALA A 110 -14.81 2.61 -14.66
CA ALA A 110 -15.31 3.62 -13.73
C ALA A 110 -15.79 4.88 -14.47
N ASP A 111 -15.08 5.29 -15.53
CA ASP A 111 -15.48 6.45 -16.32
C ASP A 111 -16.72 6.18 -17.19
N ARG A 112 -16.86 4.98 -17.76
CA ARG A 112 -17.98 4.64 -18.65
C ARG A 112 -19.27 4.30 -17.91
N TYR A 113 -19.19 3.53 -16.83
CA TYR A 113 -20.37 3.01 -16.12
C TYR A 113 -20.72 3.80 -14.86
N GLY A 114 -19.86 4.74 -14.44
CA GLY A 114 -20.03 5.56 -13.24
C GLY A 114 -19.08 5.16 -12.12
N ARG A 115 -18.48 6.15 -11.46
CA ARG A 115 -17.46 5.93 -10.43
C ARG A 115 -18.08 5.48 -9.11
N LYS A 116 -19.34 5.85 -8.81
CA LYS A 116 -20.06 5.29 -7.63
C LYS A 116 -20.37 3.81 -7.86
N VAL A 117 -20.85 3.43 -9.05
CA VAL A 117 -21.05 2.01 -9.41
C VAL A 117 -19.75 1.22 -9.24
N ALA A 118 -18.61 1.74 -9.70
CA ALA A 118 -17.32 1.08 -9.51
C ALA A 118 -16.98 0.85 -8.02
N CYS A 119 -17.26 1.81 -7.13
CA CYS A 119 -17.07 1.67 -5.69
C CYS A 119 -18.05 0.64 -5.07
N LEU A 120 -19.27 0.53 -5.56
CA LEU A 120 -20.23 -0.50 -5.13
C LEU A 120 -19.81 -1.90 -5.60
N VAL A 121 -19.34 -2.02 -6.84
CA VAL A 121 -18.78 -3.27 -7.40
C VAL A 121 -17.60 -3.72 -6.55
N PHE A 122 -16.72 -2.80 -6.12
CA PHE A 122 -15.65 -3.11 -5.17
C PHE A 122 -16.17 -3.76 -3.89
N CYS A 123 -17.17 -3.17 -3.23
CA CYS A 123 -17.70 -3.72 -1.99
C CYS A 123 -18.27 -5.13 -2.18
N ILE A 124 -18.95 -5.38 -3.31
CA ILE A 124 -19.52 -6.70 -3.64
C ILE A 124 -18.41 -7.72 -3.92
N THR A 125 -17.49 -7.41 -4.83
CA THR A 125 -16.42 -8.36 -5.23
C THR A 125 -15.49 -8.67 -4.06
N TYR A 126 -15.17 -7.68 -3.22
CA TYR A 126 -14.33 -7.92 -2.05
C TYR A 126 -15.06 -8.69 -0.95
N SER A 127 -16.37 -8.49 -0.79
CA SER A 127 -17.18 -9.32 0.12
C SER A 127 -17.22 -10.77 -0.36
N ILE A 128 -17.36 -11.02 -1.67
CA ILE A 128 -17.30 -12.37 -2.25
C ILE A 128 -15.94 -13.01 -1.96
N ALA A 129 -14.85 -12.27 -2.11
CA ALA A 129 -13.51 -12.75 -1.76
C ALA A 129 -13.41 -13.13 -0.28
N CYS A 130 -13.97 -12.31 0.63
CA CYS A 130 -14.03 -12.63 2.07
C CYS A 130 -14.84 -13.91 2.33
N PHE A 131 -16.05 -14.03 1.77
CA PHE A 131 -16.93 -15.19 1.96
C PHE A 131 -16.38 -16.48 1.36
N SER A 132 -15.59 -16.40 0.28
CA SER A 132 -14.92 -17.58 -0.28
C SER A 132 -14.01 -18.30 0.73
N THR A 133 -13.50 -17.58 1.73
CA THR A 133 -12.67 -18.16 2.80
C THR A 133 -13.45 -19.04 3.78
N LEU A 134 -14.78 -19.02 3.74
CA LEU A 134 -15.60 -19.92 4.54
C LEU A 134 -15.61 -21.34 3.97
N ILE A 135 -15.39 -21.49 2.66
CA ILE A 135 -15.42 -22.77 1.95
C ILE A 135 -13.95 -23.20 1.71
N PRO A 136 -13.44 -24.22 2.44
CA PRO A 136 -12.06 -24.66 2.31
C PRO A 136 -11.85 -25.54 1.06
N SER A 137 -12.35 -25.11 -0.10
CA SER A 137 -12.11 -25.79 -1.38
C SER A 137 -11.19 -24.95 -2.25
N VAL A 138 -10.12 -25.57 -2.73
CA VAL A 138 -9.06 -24.89 -3.50
C VAL A 138 -9.62 -24.09 -4.70
N PRO A 139 -10.54 -24.62 -5.52
CA PRO A 139 -11.12 -23.83 -6.62
C PRO A 139 -11.86 -22.58 -6.16
N VAL A 140 -12.64 -22.66 -5.08
CA VAL A 140 -13.38 -21.51 -4.54
C VAL A 140 -12.41 -20.44 -4.01
N LEU A 141 -11.30 -20.85 -3.39
CA LEU A 141 -10.26 -19.92 -2.95
C LEU A 141 -9.59 -19.21 -4.13
N PHE A 142 -9.37 -19.89 -5.26
CA PHE A 142 -8.87 -19.25 -6.48
C PHE A 142 -9.86 -18.23 -7.04
N TYR A 143 -11.16 -18.55 -7.12
CA TYR A 143 -12.17 -17.58 -7.51
C TYR A 143 -12.21 -16.37 -6.56
N GLY A 144 -12.14 -16.63 -5.26
CA GLY A 144 -12.02 -15.59 -4.24
C GLY A 144 -10.83 -14.67 -4.48
N ARG A 145 -9.67 -15.21 -4.87
CA ARG A 145 -8.46 -14.42 -5.17
C ARG A 145 -8.56 -13.60 -6.44
N VAL A 146 -9.24 -14.10 -7.46
CA VAL A 146 -9.54 -13.30 -8.67
C VAL A 146 -10.41 -12.10 -8.31
N PHE A 147 -11.49 -12.32 -7.55
CA PHE A 147 -12.32 -11.19 -7.08
C PHE A 147 -11.56 -10.24 -6.17
N GLY A 148 -10.71 -10.77 -5.28
CA GLY A 148 -9.83 -9.99 -4.40
C GLY A 148 -8.87 -9.09 -5.18
N GLY A 149 -8.22 -9.62 -6.22
CA GLY A 149 -7.34 -8.83 -7.10
C GLY A 149 -8.10 -7.72 -7.83
N LEU A 150 -9.25 -8.04 -8.42
CA LEU A 150 -10.13 -7.05 -9.07
C LEU A 150 -10.53 -5.93 -8.10
N SER A 151 -10.93 -6.28 -6.87
CA SER A 151 -11.28 -5.28 -5.85
C SER A 151 -10.09 -4.42 -5.44
N THR A 152 -8.88 -4.95 -5.29
CA THR A 152 -7.71 -4.12 -4.95
C THR A 152 -7.47 -3.02 -5.99
N SER A 153 -7.65 -3.33 -7.28
CA SER A 153 -7.55 -2.34 -8.35
C SER A 153 -8.63 -1.26 -8.27
N LEU A 154 -9.87 -1.64 -7.97
CA LEU A 154 -10.97 -0.69 -7.75
C LEU A 154 -10.74 0.17 -6.50
N MET A 155 -10.20 -0.40 -5.43
CA MET A 155 -9.94 0.28 -4.16
C MET A 155 -9.04 1.50 -4.34
N TYR A 156 -7.90 1.31 -5.00
CA TYR A 156 -6.91 2.38 -5.18
C TYR A 156 -7.26 3.35 -6.31
N SER A 157 -8.10 2.97 -7.27
CA SER A 157 -8.41 3.82 -8.43
C SER A 157 -9.79 4.49 -8.34
N ALA A 158 -10.85 3.74 -8.10
CA ALA A 158 -12.22 4.24 -8.23
C ALA A 158 -12.59 5.25 -7.13
N PHE A 159 -12.18 5.00 -5.89
CA PHE A 159 -12.48 5.88 -4.74
C PHE A 159 -11.79 7.23 -4.87
N GLU A 160 -10.51 7.22 -5.24
CA GLU A 160 -9.75 8.45 -5.49
C GLU A 160 -10.34 9.24 -6.66
N SER A 161 -10.65 8.55 -7.76
CA SER A 161 -11.28 9.17 -8.93
C SER A 161 -12.62 9.82 -8.58
N TRP A 162 -13.48 9.13 -7.82
CA TRP A 162 -14.76 9.69 -7.38
C TRP A 162 -14.56 10.95 -6.52
N MET A 163 -13.59 10.93 -5.60
CA MET A 163 -13.26 12.06 -4.73
C MET A 163 -12.79 13.28 -5.51
N VAL A 164 -11.87 13.10 -6.47
CA VAL A 164 -11.32 14.20 -7.28
C VAL A 164 -12.42 14.86 -8.12
N THR A 165 -13.28 14.08 -8.78
CA THR A 165 -14.38 14.65 -9.58
C THR A 165 -15.37 15.43 -8.72
N GLU A 166 -15.75 14.88 -7.57
CA GLU A 166 -16.71 15.55 -6.68
C GLU A 166 -16.11 16.82 -6.04
N TYR A 167 -14.80 16.79 -5.73
CA TYR A 167 -14.05 17.93 -5.22
C TYR A 167 -14.07 19.12 -6.21
N HIS A 168 -13.80 18.85 -7.50
CA HIS A 168 -13.83 19.86 -8.56
C HIS A 168 -15.25 20.35 -8.86
N LYS A 169 -16.23 19.43 -8.92
CA LYS A 169 -17.64 19.77 -9.16
C LYS A 169 -18.19 20.76 -8.12
N ARG A 170 -17.77 20.62 -6.86
CA ARG A 170 -18.21 21.48 -5.75
C ARG A 170 -17.40 22.78 -5.63
N GLN A 171 -16.42 23.01 -6.52
CA GLN A 171 -15.48 24.14 -6.43
C GLN A 171 -14.85 24.27 -5.03
N THR A 172 -14.54 23.13 -4.40
CA THR A 172 -14.10 23.06 -3.00
C THR A 172 -12.79 23.84 -2.77
N GLU A 173 -12.02 24.09 -3.84
CA GLU A 173 -10.85 24.98 -3.87
C GLU A 173 -11.13 26.38 -3.32
N ARG A 174 -12.33 26.93 -3.56
CA ARG A 174 -12.73 28.24 -3.03
C ARG A 174 -13.02 28.20 -1.53
N THR A 175 -13.19 27.02 -0.95
CA THR A 175 -13.68 26.77 0.42
C THR A 175 -12.54 26.59 1.44
N GLY A 176 -11.28 26.70 0.99
CA GLY A 176 -10.09 26.64 1.84
C GLY A 176 -9.51 25.23 2.09
N SER A 177 -10.16 24.15 1.63
CA SER A 177 -9.62 22.79 1.70
C SER A 177 -8.86 22.47 0.41
N SER A 178 -7.53 22.34 0.45
CA SER A 178 -6.74 21.98 -0.71
C SER A 178 -6.80 20.47 -1.00
N LEU A 179 -6.77 20.08 -2.27
CA LEU A 179 -6.71 18.68 -2.70
C LEU A 179 -5.48 17.95 -2.12
N SER A 180 -4.33 18.62 -2.10
CA SER A 180 -3.11 18.10 -1.45
C SER A 180 -3.30 17.88 0.06
N GLY A 181 -4.07 18.75 0.74
CA GLY A 181 -4.44 18.56 2.14
C GLY A 181 -5.31 17.31 2.34
N MET A 182 -6.28 17.08 1.45
CA MET A 182 -7.14 15.90 1.46
C MET A 182 -6.32 14.60 1.31
N TYR A 183 -5.41 14.55 0.33
CA TYR A 183 -4.48 13.44 0.16
C TYR A 183 -3.60 13.21 1.39
N GLY A 184 -3.11 14.29 2.03
CA GLY A 184 -2.34 14.19 3.27
C GLY A 184 -3.15 13.57 4.42
N ILE A 185 -4.43 13.94 4.56
CA ILE A 185 -5.34 13.36 5.56
C ILE A 185 -5.61 11.89 5.25
N MET A 186 -5.88 11.54 3.98
CA MET A 186 -6.11 10.16 3.56
C MET A 186 -4.91 9.26 3.88
N THR A 187 -3.69 9.69 3.53
CA THR A 187 -2.47 8.92 3.83
C THR A 187 -2.29 8.72 5.34
N THR A 188 -2.52 9.77 6.14
CA THR A 188 -2.40 9.68 7.61
C THR A 188 -3.44 8.72 8.20
N LEU A 189 -4.70 8.84 7.76
CA LEU A 189 -5.77 7.94 8.19
C LEU A 189 -5.52 6.50 7.76
N ASN A 190 -4.99 6.28 6.56
CA ASN A 190 -4.65 4.94 6.10
C ASN A 190 -3.62 4.26 7.01
N SER A 191 -2.56 4.99 7.42
CA SER A 191 -1.58 4.48 8.38
C SER A 191 -2.20 4.15 9.73
N ILE A 192 -3.04 5.04 10.27
CA ILE A 192 -3.73 4.81 11.56
C ILE A 192 -4.65 3.59 11.46
N VAL A 193 -5.46 3.51 10.41
CA VAL A 193 -6.39 2.40 10.18
C VAL A 193 -5.62 1.08 10.02
N ALA A 194 -4.47 1.07 9.34
CA ALA A 194 -3.64 -0.12 9.19
C ALA A 194 -3.12 -0.64 10.54
N ILE A 195 -2.62 0.26 11.40
CA ILE A 195 -2.16 -0.07 12.75
C ILE A 195 -3.32 -0.62 13.61
N LEU A 196 -4.44 0.08 13.63
CA LEU A 196 -5.62 -0.34 14.41
C LEU A 196 -6.19 -1.67 13.90
N SER A 197 -6.17 -1.92 12.59
CA SER A 197 -6.63 -3.18 12.00
C SER A 197 -5.73 -4.35 12.41
N GLY A 198 -4.42 -4.15 12.51
CA GLY A 198 -3.50 -5.16 13.05
C GLY A 198 -3.85 -5.54 14.50
N VAL A 199 -4.07 -4.56 15.38
CA VAL A 199 -4.45 -4.80 16.78
C VAL A 199 -5.85 -5.45 16.88
N PHE A 200 -6.82 -4.96 16.12
CA PHE A 200 -8.20 -5.48 16.17
C PHE A 200 -8.30 -6.89 15.60
N SER A 201 -7.58 -7.20 14.51
CA SER A 201 -7.53 -8.55 13.95
C SER A 201 -6.90 -9.55 14.93
N GLU A 202 -5.85 -9.15 15.67
CA GLU A 202 -5.28 -9.97 16.74
C GLU A 202 -6.30 -10.28 17.83
N TRP A 203 -6.93 -9.22 18.37
CA TRP A 203 -7.96 -9.38 19.39
C TRP A 203 -9.08 -10.31 18.94
N LEU A 204 -9.54 -10.16 17.69
CA LEU A 204 -10.62 -10.96 17.14
C LEU A 204 -10.23 -12.44 17.01
N VAL A 205 -9.00 -12.73 16.58
CA VAL A 205 -8.50 -14.12 16.49
C VAL A 205 -8.33 -14.73 17.89
N ASN A 206 -7.89 -13.95 18.88
CA ASN A 206 -7.76 -14.42 20.26
C ASN A 206 -9.13 -14.74 20.91
N VAL A 207 -10.18 -13.97 20.60
CA VAL A 207 -11.53 -14.23 21.13
C VAL A 207 -12.19 -15.41 20.41
N THR A 208 -12.10 -15.47 19.09
CA THR A 208 -12.81 -16.47 18.26
C THR A 208 -12.02 -17.77 18.05
N ASN A 209 -10.73 -17.80 18.41
CA ASN A 209 -9.77 -18.86 18.12
C ASN A 209 -9.72 -19.27 16.64
N THR A 210 -10.08 -18.35 15.73
CA THR A 210 -10.24 -18.66 14.31
C THR A 210 -9.65 -17.54 13.44
N LYS A 211 -8.75 -17.89 12.53
CA LYS A 211 -8.09 -16.94 11.60
C LYS A 211 -9.04 -16.45 10.48
N ARG A 212 -10.25 -17.01 10.38
CA ARG A 212 -11.32 -16.53 9.48
C ARG A 212 -12.04 -15.29 10.02
N ALA A 213 -11.97 -15.03 11.32
CA ALA A 213 -12.75 -13.96 11.92
C ALA A 213 -12.39 -12.57 11.37
N PRO A 214 -11.11 -12.21 11.14
CA PRO A 214 -10.76 -10.95 10.47
C PRO A 214 -11.37 -10.78 9.08
N PHE A 215 -11.47 -11.86 8.30
CA PHE A 215 -12.13 -11.85 6.98
C PHE A 215 -13.63 -11.56 7.08
N MET A 216 -14.30 -12.10 8.10
CA MET A 216 -15.72 -11.82 8.33
C MET A 216 -15.94 -10.40 8.85
N ALA A 217 -15.05 -9.90 9.70
CA ALA A 217 -15.08 -8.49 10.12
C ALA A 217 -14.89 -7.56 8.91
N SER A 218 -13.98 -7.88 8.00
CA SER A 218 -13.82 -7.16 6.73
C SER A 218 -15.10 -7.15 5.89
N ALA A 219 -15.78 -8.30 5.75
CA ALA A 219 -17.06 -8.37 5.05
C ALA A 219 -18.13 -7.46 5.70
N VAL A 220 -18.19 -7.39 7.03
CA VAL A 220 -19.09 -6.48 7.75
C VAL A 220 -18.77 -5.01 7.44
N LEU A 221 -17.49 -4.61 7.49
CA LEU A 221 -17.08 -3.25 7.13
C LEU A 221 -17.46 -2.89 5.69
N LEU A 222 -17.31 -3.84 4.76
CA LEU A 222 -17.67 -3.66 3.35
C LEU A 222 -19.17 -3.51 3.14
N ILE A 223 -19.99 -4.28 3.87
CA ILE A 223 -21.46 -4.15 3.81
C ILE A 223 -21.88 -2.77 4.35
N VAL A 224 -21.29 -2.32 5.46
CA VAL A 224 -21.56 -0.98 6.00
C VAL A 224 -21.14 0.11 5.00
N ALA A 225 -19.95 -0.01 4.42
CA ALA A 225 -19.48 0.93 3.39
C ALA A 225 -20.41 0.93 2.16
N PHE A 226 -20.86 -0.25 1.71
CA PHE A 226 -21.81 -0.39 0.59
C PHE A 226 -23.09 0.39 0.84
N TRP A 227 -23.70 0.24 2.02
CA TRP A 227 -24.93 0.96 2.36
C TRP A 227 -24.72 2.47 2.45
N ILE A 228 -23.61 2.93 3.03
CA ILE A 228 -23.28 4.36 3.10
C ILE A 228 -23.08 4.93 1.69
N ILE A 229 -22.32 4.25 0.82
CA ILE A 229 -22.11 4.69 -0.56
C ILE A 229 -23.44 4.71 -1.32
N LEU A 230 -24.25 3.65 -1.20
CA LEU A 230 -25.51 3.53 -1.90
C LEU A 230 -26.46 4.68 -1.57
N LEU A 231 -26.61 5.01 -0.27
CA LEU A 231 -27.55 6.00 0.22
C LEU A 231 -27.03 7.44 0.14
N CYS A 232 -25.73 7.66 0.36
CA CYS A 232 -25.19 9.01 0.53
C CYS A 232 -24.42 9.53 -0.69
N TRP A 233 -23.94 8.68 -1.59
CA TRP A 233 -23.18 9.13 -2.77
C TRP A 233 -24.09 9.34 -3.97
N LYS A 234 -23.80 10.39 -4.75
CA LYS A 234 -24.40 10.60 -6.06
C LYS A 234 -23.49 10.03 -7.15
N GLU A 235 -24.09 9.58 -8.24
CA GLU A 235 -23.33 9.11 -9.39
C GLU A 235 -22.56 10.28 -10.00
N ASN A 236 -21.28 10.05 -10.28
CA ASN A 236 -20.46 10.97 -11.04
C ASN A 236 -19.68 10.20 -12.12
N TYR A 237 -19.48 10.88 -13.24
CA TYR A 237 -18.79 10.36 -14.40
C TYR A 237 -17.52 11.20 -14.58
N GLY A 238 -16.43 10.57 -15.00
CA GLY A 238 -15.28 11.32 -15.51
C GLY A 238 -15.72 12.09 -16.76
N ASP A 239 -15.23 13.32 -16.95
CA ASP A 239 -15.56 14.15 -18.11
C ASP A 239 -15.29 13.40 -19.41
N SER A 240 -16.31 12.72 -19.92
CA SER A 240 -16.25 11.90 -21.14
C SER A 240 -16.42 12.76 -22.39
N HIS A 241 -16.45 14.09 -22.24
CA HIS A 241 -16.88 15.02 -23.27
C HIS A 241 -15.75 15.78 -23.98
N ASN A 242 -14.49 15.54 -23.66
CA ASN A 242 -13.33 16.13 -24.34
C ASN A 242 -12.21 15.10 -24.60
N THR A 243 -12.49 14.04 -25.34
CA THR A 243 -11.41 13.21 -25.92
C THR A 243 -11.70 12.86 -27.37
N SER A 244 -11.93 13.91 -28.15
CA SER A 244 -11.59 13.88 -29.56
C SER A 244 -10.08 14.13 -29.68
N GLU A 245 -9.39 13.25 -30.40
CA GLU A 245 -8.05 13.39 -30.97
C GLU A 245 -6.81 12.98 -30.14
N THR A 246 -5.93 12.22 -30.81
CA THR A 246 -4.47 12.01 -30.55
C THR A 246 -3.98 10.76 -29.80
N SER A 247 -4.59 9.59 -29.94
CA SER A 247 -4.05 8.38 -29.28
C SER A 247 -2.85 7.71 -29.99
N THR A 248 -2.62 7.91 -31.30
CA THR A 248 -1.65 7.10 -32.07
C THR A 248 -0.26 7.72 -32.20
N VAL A 249 -0.12 9.05 -32.19
CA VAL A 249 1.19 9.73 -32.33
C VAL A 249 2.03 9.64 -31.04
N VAL A 250 1.38 9.73 -29.86
CA VAL A 250 2.03 9.68 -28.54
C VAL A 250 2.62 8.28 -28.22
N HIS A 251 2.24 7.23 -28.95
CA HIS A 251 2.72 5.85 -28.70
C HIS A 251 4.20 5.65 -28.99
N LYS A 252 4.75 6.28 -30.04
CA LYS A 252 6.15 6.08 -30.44
C LYS A 252 7.12 6.87 -29.56
N ASP A 253 6.75 8.07 -29.13
CA ASP A 253 7.61 8.92 -28.31
C ASP A 253 7.76 8.40 -26.88
N ALA A 254 6.70 7.91 -26.25
CA ALA A 254 6.80 7.37 -24.88
C ALA A 254 7.71 6.13 -24.78
N LEU A 255 7.65 5.22 -25.77
CA LEU A 255 8.52 4.05 -25.84
C LEU A 255 9.97 4.46 -26.09
N LYS A 256 10.20 5.39 -27.02
CA LYS A 256 11.54 5.89 -27.32
C LYS A 256 12.14 6.61 -26.11
N THR A 257 11.40 7.49 -25.45
CA THR A 257 11.84 8.20 -24.23
C THR A 257 12.15 7.24 -23.09
N PHE A 258 11.33 6.20 -22.89
CA PHE A 258 11.57 5.19 -21.85
C PHE A 258 12.89 4.44 -22.02
N PHE A 259 13.23 4.02 -23.25
CA PHE A 259 14.47 3.29 -23.52
C PHE A 259 15.69 4.20 -23.72
N THR A 260 15.48 5.49 -23.98
CA THR A 260 16.58 6.45 -24.24
C THR A 260 17.05 7.11 -22.94
N ASP A 261 16.14 7.39 -22.01
CA ASP A 261 16.52 8.05 -20.75
C ASP A 261 17.01 7.04 -19.70
N LYS A 262 18.33 7.04 -19.48
CA LYS A 262 19.00 6.20 -18.48
C LYS A 262 18.43 6.42 -17.08
N ARG A 263 17.98 7.64 -16.73
CA ARG A 263 17.44 7.95 -15.39
C ARG A 263 16.09 7.29 -15.18
N ILE A 264 15.22 7.32 -16.18
CA ILE A 264 13.90 6.66 -16.15
C ILE A 264 14.09 5.15 -16.07
N LEU A 265 15.00 4.59 -16.87
CA LEU A 265 15.30 3.15 -16.85
C LEU A 265 15.86 2.70 -15.50
N THR A 266 16.85 3.42 -14.95
CA THR A 266 17.43 3.11 -13.63
C THR A 266 16.39 3.25 -12.51
N LEU A 267 15.56 4.30 -12.53
CA LEU A 267 14.46 4.45 -11.57
C LEU A 267 13.42 3.33 -11.70
N GLY A 268 13.13 2.91 -12.92
CA GLY A 268 12.22 1.82 -13.22
C GLY A 268 12.72 0.47 -12.72
N LEU A 269 13.99 0.16 -13.00
CA LEU A 269 14.65 -1.05 -12.52
C LEU A 269 14.74 -1.06 -10.99
N ALA A 270 15.09 0.07 -10.38
CA ALA A 270 15.15 0.22 -8.94
C ALA A 270 13.78 0.03 -8.28
N SER A 271 12.73 0.60 -8.88
CA SER A 271 11.35 0.40 -8.43
C SER A 271 10.93 -1.07 -8.57
N CYS A 272 11.27 -1.71 -9.68
CA CYS A 272 10.99 -3.13 -9.92
C CYS A 272 11.58 -4.02 -8.82
N PHE A 273 12.87 -3.86 -8.51
CA PHE A 273 13.52 -4.70 -7.50
C PHE A 273 13.08 -4.39 -6.07
N PHE A 274 12.88 -3.11 -5.72
CA PHE A 274 12.42 -2.75 -4.38
C PHE A 274 10.95 -3.11 -4.14
N GLU A 275 10.04 -2.67 -5.02
CA GLU A 275 8.61 -3.02 -4.91
C GLU A 275 8.42 -4.54 -5.04
N GLY A 276 9.22 -5.22 -5.88
CA GLY A 276 9.21 -6.67 -6.02
C GLY A 276 9.64 -7.38 -4.74
N SER A 277 10.72 -6.92 -4.11
CA SER A 277 11.17 -7.44 -2.80
C SER A 277 10.12 -7.22 -1.72
N MET A 278 9.43 -6.08 -1.72
CA MET A 278 8.33 -5.79 -0.81
C MET A 278 7.15 -6.77 -0.99
N TYR A 279 6.73 -7.05 -2.23
CA TYR A 279 5.65 -8.01 -2.46
C TYR A 279 6.02 -9.44 -2.06
N LEU A 280 7.28 -9.86 -2.31
CA LEU A 280 7.77 -11.15 -1.83
C LEU A 280 7.86 -11.19 -0.31
N PHE A 281 8.30 -10.09 0.32
CA PHE A 281 8.33 -9.95 1.77
C PHE A 281 6.95 -10.19 2.39
N VAL A 282 5.87 -9.62 1.83
CA VAL A 282 4.48 -9.82 2.32
C VAL A 282 4.09 -11.30 2.37
N PHE A 283 4.64 -12.14 1.50
CA PHE A 283 4.43 -13.59 1.54
C PHE A 283 5.35 -14.29 2.56
N PHE A 284 6.62 -13.91 2.61
CA PHE A 284 7.66 -14.66 3.34
C PHE A 284 7.86 -14.25 4.80
N TRP A 285 7.38 -13.09 5.25
CA TRP A 285 7.62 -12.62 6.63
C TRP A 285 7.01 -13.57 7.68
N THR A 286 5.79 -14.09 7.43
CA THR A 286 5.11 -15.03 8.34
C THR A 286 5.89 -16.34 8.49
N PRO A 287 6.25 -17.07 7.41
CA PRO A 287 7.06 -18.27 7.55
C PRO A 287 8.47 -17.99 8.06
N ALA A 288 9.05 -16.81 7.79
CA ALA A 288 10.35 -16.41 8.35
C ALA A 288 10.33 -16.32 9.88
N LEU A 289 9.36 -15.59 10.44
CA LEU A 289 9.24 -15.46 11.90
C LEU A 289 8.86 -16.77 12.57
N LYS A 290 7.99 -17.58 11.95
CA LYS A 290 7.67 -18.92 12.46
C LYS A 290 8.89 -19.82 12.55
N ALA A 291 9.76 -19.80 11.54
CA ALA A 291 10.99 -20.60 11.58
C ALA A 291 11.93 -20.16 12.71
N ALA A 292 12.07 -18.85 12.93
CA ALA A 292 12.85 -18.31 14.05
C ALA A 292 12.22 -18.67 15.42
N GLN A 293 10.89 -18.67 15.51
CA GLN A 293 10.16 -19.04 16.72
C GLN A 293 10.24 -20.54 17.04
N THR A 294 10.16 -21.43 16.03
CA THR A 294 10.30 -22.89 16.26
C THR A 294 11.65 -23.26 16.86
N LEU A 295 12.68 -22.46 16.62
CA LEU A 295 14.01 -22.62 17.23
C LEU A 295 14.05 -22.09 18.67
N ALA A 296 13.22 -21.11 19.02
CA ALA A 296 13.16 -20.48 20.34
C ALA A 296 12.19 -21.18 21.32
N GLY A 297 11.25 -22.00 20.82
CA GLY A 297 10.28 -22.72 21.66
C GLY A 297 9.17 -21.84 22.27
N SER A 298 8.94 -20.64 21.72
CA SER A 298 7.98 -19.63 22.20
C SER A 298 6.51 -19.98 21.88
N PRO A 299 5.52 -19.42 22.62
CA PRO A 299 4.09 -19.56 22.31
C PRO A 299 3.71 -18.99 20.93
N ALA A 300 2.48 -19.27 20.47
CA ALA A 300 2.00 -18.86 19.15
C ALA A 300 2.21 -17.37 18.86
N LEU A 301 2.70 -17.06 17.65
CA LEU A 301 3.03 -15.70 17.23
C LEU A 301 1.77 -14.83 17.09
N PRO A 302 1.73 -13.65 17.72
CA PRO A 302 0.62 -12.70 17.57
C PRO A 302 0.75 -11.94 16.24
N LEU A 303 0.33 -12.58 15.14
CA LEU A 303 0.52 -12.09 13.77
C LEU A 303 -0.06 -10.70 13.55
N GLY A 304 -1.21 -10.37 14.15
CA GLY A 304 -1.84 -9.06 14.04
C GLY A 304 -1.04 -7.96 14.74
N MET A 305 -0.44 -8.25 15.91
CA MET A 305 0.43 -7.29 16.61
C MET A 305 1.75 -7.06 15.87
N ILE A 306 2.34 -8.11 15.30
CA ILE A 306 3.54 -8.00 14.47
C ILE A 306 3.25 -7.11 13.27
N PHE A 307 2.13 -7.34 12.59
CA PHE A 307 1.68 -6.52 11.48
C PHE A 307 1.41 -5.06 11.88
N ALA A 308 0.82 -4.83 13.06
CA ALA A 308 0.62 -3.48 13.59
C ALA A 308 1.96 -2.76 13.84
N CYS A 309 2.99 -3.47 14.30
CA CYS A 309 4.34 -2.94 14.43
C CYS A 309 4.93 -2.56 13.05
N PHE A 310 4.78 -3.43 12.05
CA PHE A 310 5.22 -3.13 10.67
C PHE A 310 4.56 -1.87 10.12
N MET A 311 3.24 -1.73 10.26
CA MET A 311 2.51 -0.52 9.84
C MET A 311 2.92 0.72 10.65
N GLY A 312 3.23 0.54 11.94
CA GLY A 312 3.86 1.57 12.76
C GLY A 312 5.22 2.00 12.24
N SER A 313 6.08 1.05 11.84
CA SER A 313 7.37 1.33 11.23
C SER A 313 7.25 2.04 9.87
N VAL A 314 6.29 1.65 9.02
CA VAL A 314 5.99 2.37 7.76
C VAL A 314 5.64 3.83 8.06
N MET A 315 4.72 4.07 9.00
CA MET A 315 4.33 5.43 9.40
C MET A 315 5.53 6.22 9.94
N LEU A 316 6.35 5.60 10.80
CA LEU A 316 7.57 6.19 11.34
C LEU A 316 8.54 6.61 10.22
N GLY A 317 8.72 5.74 9.22
CA GLY A 317 9.53 6.02 8.03
C GLY A 317 9.02 7.22 7.24
N SER A 318 7.72 7.29 6.94
CA SER A 318 7.13 8.43 6.22
C SER A 318 7.25 9.74 7.01
N LEU A 319 7.12 9.69 8.34
CA LEU A 319 7.35 10.86 9.20
C LEU A 319 8.82 11.28 9.21
N ALA A 320 9.75 10.32 9.24
CA ALA A 320 11.18 10.58 9.15
C ALA A 320 11.55 11.24 7.81
N PHE A 321 10.96 10.80 6.69
CA PHE A 321 11.14 11.43 5.37
C PHE A 321 10.79 12.92 5.39
N ASN A 322 9.62 13.27 5.94
CA ASN A 322 9.16 14.66 6.02
C ASN A 322 10.13 15.54 6.84
N LEU A 323 10.74 14.99 7.89
CA LEU A 323 11.73 15.72 8.67
C LEU A 323 13.06 15.85 7.91
N LEU A 324 13.61 14.74 7.43
CA LEU A 324 14.94 14.71 6.83
C LEU A 324 15.01 15.47 5.51
N VAL A 325 14.00 15.34 4.66
CA VAL A 325 14.01 15.85 3.29
C VAL A 325 13.23 17.16 3.17
N THR A 326 12.02 17.22 3.72
CA THR A 326 11.16 18.41 3.54
C THR A 326 11.52 19.53 4.51
N LYS A 327 11.66 19.23 5.81
CA LYS A 327 11.88 20.24 6.84
C LYS A 327 13.35 20.65 6.96
N TYR A 328 14.23 19.71 7.24
CA TYR A 328 15.65 19.99 7.49
C TYR A 328 16.50 19.97 6.22
N LYS A 329 15.99 19.44 5.09
CA LYS A 329 16.70 19.33 3.80
C LYS A 329 18.12 18.74 3.94
N LEU A 330 18.30 17.82 4.88
CA LEU A 330 19.60 17.24 5.21
C LEU A 330 20.13 16.31 4.11
N ILE A 331 19.22 15.68 3.37
CA ILE A 331 19.55 14.63 2.39
C ILE A 331 18.76 14.88 1.10
N SER A 332 19.43 14.77 -0.05
CA SER A 332 18.78 14.77 -1.36
C SER A 332 17.94 13.50 -1.57
N HIS A 333 16.82 13.60 -2.31
CA HIS A 333 15.93 12.48 -2.61
C HIS A 333 16.67 11.29 -3.22
N SER A 334 17.63 11.52 -4.12
CA SER A 334 18.41 10.45 -4.76
C SER A 334 19.30 9.71 -3.74
N ARG A 335 19.99 10.45 -2.87
CA ARG A 335 20.86 9.88 -1.83
C ARG A 335 20.05 9.12 -0.78
N LEU A 336 18.85 9.60 -0.46
CA LEU A 336 17.94 8.90 0.45
C LEU A 336 17.52 7.55 -0.14
N LEU A 337 17.19 7.47 -1.44
CA LEU A 337 16.86 6.19 -2.07
C LEU A 337 18.03 5.20 -2.08
N THR A 338 19.25 5.65 -2.33
CA THR A 338 20.45 4.81 -2.19
C THR A 338 20.56 4.24 -0.77
N ILE A 339 20.38 5.08 0.27
CA ILE A 339 20.40 4.63 1.66
C ILE A 339 19.26 3.61 1.91
N ILE A 340 18.05 3.89 1.43
CA ILE A 340 16.90 2.99 1.55
C ILE A 340 17.21 1.63 0.93
N PHE A 341 17.78 1.56 -0.28
CA PHE A 341 18.11 0.30 -0.93
C PHE A 341 19.19 -0.48 -0.17
N ALA A 342 20.24 0.20 0.31
CA ALA A 342 21.29 -0.44 1.10
C ALA A 342 20.77 -0.96 2.45
N THR A 343 19.99 -0.16 3.18
CA THR A 343 19.40 -0.56 4.46
C THR A 343 18.38 -1.68 4.28
N ALA A 344 17.53 -1.61 3.25
CA ALA A 344 16.58 -2.67 2.93
C ALA A 344 17.28 -4.00 2.57
N SER A 345 18.38 -3.96 1.81
CA SER A 345 19.20 -5.14 1.56
C SER A 345 19.72 -5.76 2.87
N SER A 346 20.33 -4.95 3.73
CA SER A 346 20.87 -5.45 5.01
C SER A 346 19.77 -6.07 5.86
N SER A 347 18.59 -5.45 5.90
CA SER A 347 17.44 -5.95 6.66
C SER A 347 16.88 -7.28 6.16
N LEU A 348 16.93 -7.55 4.85
CA LEU A 348 16.52 -8.85 4.30
C LEU A 348 17.60 -9.92 4.47
N LEU A 349 18.87 -9.53 4.61
CA LEU A 349 19.98 -10.45 4.80
C LEU A 349 20.12 -10.94 6.25
N ILE A 350 19.81 -10.10 7.24
CA ILE A 350 19.95 -10.46 8.67
C ILE A 350 19.18 -11.75 9.04
N PRO A 351 17.90 -11.95 8.66
CA PRO A 351 17.16 -13.19 8.97
C PRO A 351 17.73 -14.45 8.33
N VAL A 352 18.55 -14.32 7.28
CA VAL A 352 19.22 -15.45 6.62
C VAL A 352 20.45 -15.88 7.43
N ILE A 353 21.18 -14.90 7.99
CA ILE A 353 22.42 -15.13 8.75
C ILE A 353 22.11 -15.48 10.20
N VAL A 354 21.13 -14.80 10.80
CA VAL A 354 20.85 -14.85 12.23
C VAL A 354 19.48 -15.48 12.46
N GLN A 355 19.47 -16.60 13.17
CA GLN A 355 18.25 -17.33 13.53
C GLN A 355 17.72 -16.89 14.90
N ASN A 356 17.50 -15.58 15.06
CA ASN A 356 16.97 -15.00 16.30
C ASN A 356 15.65 -14.28 16.01
N GLU A 357 14.62 -14.56 16.82
CA GLU A 357 13.27 -14.01 16.67
C GLU A 357 13.25 -12.47 16.75
N ALA A 358 13.92 -11.91 17.78
CA ALA A 358 13.94 -10.46 18.00
C ALA A 358 14.70 -9.71 16.91
N LEU A 359 15.85 -10.24 16.47
CA LEU A 359 16.62 -9.61 15.38
C LEU A 359 15.90 -9.73 14.03
N THR A 360 15.23 -10.87 13.77
CA THR A 360 14.41 -11.03 12.56
C THR A 360 13.26 -10.03 12.54
N PHE A 361 12.55 -9.89 13.67
CA PHE A 361 11.46 -8.94 13.83
C PHE A 361 11.91 -7.50 13.61
N TRP A 362 13.00 -7.07 14.27
CA TRP A 362 13.51 -5.70 14.12
C TRP A 362 14.05 -5.43 12.72
N SER A 363 14.67 -6.41 12.08
CA SER A 363 15.09 -6.29 10.68
C SER A 363 13.89 -6.05 9.77
N PHE A 364 12.80 -6.78 9.97
CA PHE A 364 11.56 -6.56 9.22
C PHE A 364 10.92 -5.20 9.53
N CYS A 365 10.96 -4.72 10.77
CA CYS A 365 10.53 -3.36 11.10
C CYS A 365 11.37 -2.29 10.39
N VAL A 366 12.69 -2.49 10.27
CA VAL A 366 13.58 -1.60 9.51
C VAL A 366 13.25 -1.63 8.02
N PHE A 367 13.01 -2.82 7.45
CA PHE A 367 12.58 -2.96 6.06
C PHE A 367 11.28 -2.18 5.80
N GLU A 368 10.31 -2.28 6.70
CA GLU A 368 9.03 -1.57 6.59
C GLU A 368 9.18 -0.05 6.77
N ALA A 369 10.07 0.41 7.64
CA ALA A 369 10.43 1.83 7.72
C ALA A 369 11.06 2.33 6.41
N CYS A 370 11.89 1.51 5.75
CA CYS A 370 12.41 1.79 4.41
C CYS A 370 11.28 1.92 3.37
N VAL A 371 10.27 1.04 3.41
CA VAL A 371 9.07 1.14 2.54
C VAL A 371 8.33 2.45 2.78
N GLY A 372 8.17 2.87 4.04
CA GLY A 372 7.55 4.15 4.41
C GLY A 372 8.27 5.39 3.87
N MET A 373 9.61 5.36 3.80
CA MET A 373 10.41 6.43 3.20
C MET A 373 10.47 6.35 1.67
N TYR A 374 10.31 5.15 1.11
CA TYR A 374 10.42 4.88 -0.33
C TYR A 374 9.31 5.57 -1.14
N TRP A 375 8.04 5.41 -0.73
CA TRP A 375 6.90 5.91 -1.51
C TRP A 375 6.94 7.42 -1.79
N PRO A 376 7.18 8.30 -0.80
CA PRO A 376 7.33 9.74 -1.05
C PRO A 376 8.55 10.07 -1.92
N SER A 377 9.67 9.38 -1.70
CA SER A 377 10.93 9.62 -2.41
C SER A 377 10.84 9.28 -3.89
N VAL A 378 10.28 8.11 -4.20
CA VAL A 378 10.05 7.67 -5.58
C VAL A 378 8.94 8.48 -6.25
N GLY A 379 7.89 8.85 -5.51
CA GLY A 379 6.85 9.75 -6.02
C GLY A 379 7.42 11.08 -6.50
N TYR A 380 8.31 11.69 -5.71
CA TYR A 380 8.99 12.93 -6.10
C TYR A 380 9.86 12.78 -7.35
N LEU A 381 10.73 11.75 -7.42
CA LEU A 381 11.60 11.55 -8.57
C LEU A 381 10.83 11.16 -9.84
N LYS A 382 9.81 10.30 -9.72
CA LYS A 382 8.92 9.97 -10.83
C LYS A 382 8.14 11.20 -11.30
N GLY A 383 7.83 12.16 -10.41
CA GLY A 383 7.24 13.45 -10.80
C GLY A 383 8.22 14.38 -11.52
N ARG A 384 9.51 14.36 -11.13
CA ARG A 384 10.56 15.22 -11.70
C ARG A 384 11.08 14.73 -13.05
N PHE A 385 11.21 13.42 -13.25
CA PHE A 385 11.82 12.83 -14.45
C PHE A 385 10.80 12.48 -15.54
N ILE A 386 9.50 12.47 -15.22
CA ILE A 386 8.47 12.04 -16.17
C ILE A 386 7.44 13.14 -16.35
N ASP A 387 7.37 13.64 -17.58
CA ASP A 387 6.41 14.65 -18.01
C ASP A 387 4.96 14.18 -17.79
N ASP A 388 4.11 15.13 -17.39
CA ASP A 388 2.71 14.87 -17.03
C ASP A 388 1.94 14.16 -18.15
N GLY A 389 2.22 14.49 -19.42
CA GLY A 389 1.51 13.93 -20.59
C GLY A 389 1.76 12.44 -20.86
N ILE A 390 2.87 11.87 -20.39
CA ILE A 390 3.23 10.45 -20.61
C ILE A 390 3.31 9.64 -19.31
N ARG A 391 3.09 10.28 -18.16
CA ARG A 391 3.27 9.69 -16.82
C ARG A 391 2.47 8.41 -16.58
N ALA A 392 1.17 8.44 -16.85
CA ALA A 392 0.30 7.28 -16.64
C ALA A 392 0.77 6.06 -17.47
N ARG A 393 1.26 6.31 -18.69
CA ARG A 393 1.76 5.26 -19.58
C ARG A 393 3.09 4.70 -19.10
N ILE A 394 4.05 5.56 -18.73
CA ILE A 394 5.33 5.11 -18.19
C ILE A 394 5.12 4.33 -16.89
N TYR A 395 4.22 4.77 -16.00
CA TYR A 395 3.92 4.03 -14.76
C TYR A 395 3.31 2.65 -15.05
N GLY A 396 2.39 2.57 -16.02
CA GLY A 396 1.84 1.30 -16.47
C GLY A 396 2.89 0.35 -17.05
N MET A 397 3.87 0.87 -17.80
CA MET A 397 4.99 0.09 -18.32
C MET A 397 5.95 -0.37 -17.22
N LEU A 398 6.23 0.48 -16.23
CA LEU A 398 7.09 0.15 -15.09
C LEU A 398 6.54 -1.00 -14.23
N ARG A 399 5.21 -1.20 -14.23
CA ARG A 399 4.58 -2.32 -13.52
C ARG A 399 4.72 -3.67 -14.22
N ILE A 400 4.95 -3.71 -15.53
CA ILE A 400 5.08 -4.98 -16.27
C ILE A 400 6.28 -5.81 -15.76
N PRO A 401 7.53 -5.30 -15.75
CA PRO A 401 8.66 -6.08 -15.27
C PRO A 401 8.53 -6.46 -13.79
N LEU A 402 7.94 -5.58 -12.98
CA LEU A 402 7.62 -5.83 -11.57
C LEU A 402 6.67 -7.02 -11.39
N ASN A 403 5.56 -7.03 -12.12
CA ASN A 403 4.59 -8.12 -12.05
C ASN A 403 5.20 -9.44 -12.54
N ILE A 404 6.00 -9.40 -13.62
CA ILE A 404 6.72 -10.59 -14.11
C ILE A 404 7.68 -11.10 -13.03
N PHE A 405 8.47 -10.23 -12.42
CA PHE A 405 9.42 -10.58 -11.37
C PHE A 405 8.74 -11.28 -10.19
N VAL A 406 7.65 -10.71 -9.67
CA VAL A 406 6.89 -11.28 -8.54
C VAL A 406 6.24 -12.61 -8.93
N VAL A 407 5.60 -12.68 -10.11
CA VAL A 407 4.94 -13.91 -10.58
C VAL A 407 5.96 -15.04 -10.77
N VAL A 408 7.11 -14.76 -11.38
CA VAL A 408 8.18 -15.75 -11.58
C VAL A 408 8.70 -16.23 -10.22
N ALA A 409 9.03 -15.31 -9.31
CA ALA A 409 9.51 -15.67 -7.99
C ALA A 409 8.49 -16.50 -7.19
N LEU A 410 7.20 -16.16 -7.20
CA LEU A 410 6.18 -16.95 -6.52
C LEU A 410 5.88 -18.28 -7.23
N SER A 411 6.01 -18.35 -8.55
CA SER A 411 5.79 -19.59 -9.32
C SER A 411 6.89 -20.63 -9.12
N LEU A 412 8.11 -20.19 -8.81
CA LEU A 412 9.27 -21.05 -8.57
C LEU A 412 9.36 -21.51 -7.11
N ILE A 413 8.37 -21.22 -6.28
CA ILE A 413 8.41 -21.54 -4.86
C ILE A 413 8.56 -23.04 -4.63
N LYS A 414 9.43 -23.38 -3.69
CA LYS A 414 9.58 -24.74 -3.16
C LYS A 414 9.38 -24.69 -1.65
N GLU A 415 8.79 -25.73 -1.10
CA GLU A 415 8.61 -25.82 0.36
C GLU A 415 9.99 -25.91 1.04
N GLY A 416 10.14 -25.20 2.15
CA GLY A 416 11.35 -25.23 2.97
C GLY A 416 12.05 -23.88 3.15
N THR A 417 13.00 -23.87 4.09
CA THR A 417 13.76 -22.67 4.47
C THR A 417 14.76 -22.22 3.39
N ASP A 418 15.26 -23.16 2.59
CA ASP A 418 16.33 -22.90 1.61
C ASP A 418 15.85 -22.00 0.48
N TYR A 419 14.64 -22.23 -0.03
CA TYR A 419 14.07 -21.39 -1.07
C TYR A 419 13.80 -19.97 -0.55
N ARG A 420 13.24 -19.84 0.64
CA ARG A 420 13.03 -18.53 1.29
C ARG A 420 14.34 -17.78 1.47
N ASN A 421 15.37 -18.46 1.99
CA ASN A 421 16.69 -17.86 2.20
C ASN A 421 17.31 -17.45 0.86
N LEU A 422 17.17 -18.26 -0.20
CA LEU A 422 17.58 -17.91 -1.55
C LEU A 422 16.87 -16.65 -2.04
N VAL A 423 15.55 -16.54 -1.87
CA VAL A 423 14.79 -15.35 -2.27
C VAL A 423 15.28 -14.11 -1.53
N PHE A 424 15.47 -14.18 -0.21
CA PHE A 424 15.99 -13.04 0.56
C PHE A 424 17.42 -12.66 0.16
N MET A 425 18.29 -13.63 -0.12
CA MET A 425 19.63 -13.37 -0.65
C MET A 425 19.60 -12.73 -2.04
N THR A 426 18.76 -13.24 -2.95
CA THR A 426 18.60 -12.67 -4.29
C THR A 426 18.05 -11.25 -4.22
N CYS A 427 17.00 -11.01 -3.43
CA CYS A 427 16.44 -9.67 -3.24
C CYS A 427 17.47 -8.71 -2.63
N SER A 428 18.20 -9.15 -1.60
CA SER A 428 19.28 -8.38 -1.01
C SER A 428 20.39 -8.02 -2.02
N GLY A 429 20.85 -9.00 -2.81
CA GLY A 429 21.85 -8.78 -3.85
C GLY A 429 21.39 -7.81 -4.94
N LEU A 430 20.14 -7.95 -5.41
CA LEU A 430 19.55 -7.05 -6.39
C LEU A 430 19.41 -5.62 -5.83
N LEU A 431 19.06 -5.46 -4.55
CA LEU A 431 18.96 -4.16 -3.89
C LEU A 431 20.32 -3.47 -3.73
N VAL A 432 21.40 -4.22 -3.42
CA VAL A 432 22.77 -3.67 -3.37
C VAL A 432 23.23 -3.22 -4.75
N LEU A 433 23.02 -4.07 -5.77
CA LEU A 433 23.33 -3.72 -7.16
C LEU A 433 22.57 -2.45 -7.58
N THR A 434 21.28 -2.39 -7.23
CA THR A 434 20.44 -1.20 -7.48
C THR A 434 21.00 0.02 -6.78
N SER A 435 21.37 -0.08 -5.51
CA SER A 435 21.96 1.01 -4.73
C SER A 435 23.20 1.58 -5.44
N GLY A 436 24.11 0.71 -5.89
CA GLY A 436 25.32 1.11 -6.60
C GLY A 436 25.04 1.77 -7.95
N ILE A 437 24.16 1.17 -8.76
CA ILE A 437 23.77 1.71 -10.08
C ILE A 437 23.05 3.06 -9.91
N PHE A 438 22.15 3.16 -8.93
CA PHE A 438 21.39 4.38 -8.67
C PHE A 438 22.29 5.52 -8.21
N GLN A 439 23.28 5.23 -7.36
CA GLN A 439 24.30 6.21 -6.97
C GLN A 439 25.12 6.69 -8.17
N TYR A 440 25.43 5.82 -9.14
CA TYR A 440 26.23 6.19 -10.31
C TYR A 440 25.44 6.94 -11.39
N CYS A 441 24.19 6.54 -11.65
CA CYS A 441 23.39 7.07 -12.76
C CYS A 441 22.47 8.24 -12.38
N VAL A 442 22.12 8.39 -11.10
CA VAL A 442 21.09 9.32 -10.61
C VAL A 442 21.61 10.25 -9.51
N SER A 443 22.87 10.10 -9.07
CA SER A 443 23.52 11.17 -8.31
C SER A 443 23.70 12.37 -9.23
N ASP A 444 23.13 13.50 -8.81
CA ASP A 444 23.43 14.82 -9.38
C ASP A 444 24.93 15.11 -9.27
#